data_AF-A0A2T2ZLM2-F1
#
_entry.id   AF-A0A2T2ZLM2-F1
#
_cell.length_a   1.000
_cell.length_b   1.000
_cell.length_c   1.000
_cell.angle_alpha   90.00
_cell.angle_beta   90.00
_cell.angle_gamma   90.00
#
_symmetry.space_group_name_H-M   'P 1'
#
loop_
_entity.id
_entity.type
_entity.pdbx_description
1 polymer ?
#
loop_
_entity_poly.entity_id
_entity_poly.type
_entity_poly.pdbx_seq_one_letter_code
_entity_poly.pdbx_strand_id
1 'polypeptide(L)'
;MIFAKRLAASAVITGATAAAALVGGGVANADVPVWQANCHVYNIFNTGGMSNCELPTWQQVKLTCVAWPVPFTYWKYGPVQYGQNQSWASCDSPNALVRVEVIQA
;
A
#
# COMPACT_ATOMS: atom_id res chain seq x y z
N MET A 1 -33.13 -32.94 -8.48
CA MET A 1 -32.54 -32.08 -7.41
C MET A 1 -31.22 -31.41 -7.88
N ILE A 2 -31.22 -30.67 -9.00
CA ILE A 2 -29.99 -30.06 -9.56
C ILE A 2 -30.06 -28.52 -9.61
N PHE A 3 -31.25 -27.92 -9.50
CA PHE A 3 -31.43 -26.47 -9.63
C PHE A 3 -31.15 -25.66 -8.34
N ALA A 4 -31.35 -26.23 -7.14
CA ALA A 4 -31.15 -25.51 -5.88
C ALA A 4 -29.67 -25.20 -5.56
N LYS A 5 -28.72 -26.01 -6.06
CA LYS A 5 -27.28 -25.83 -5.80
C LYS A 5 -26.67 -24.63 -6.56
N ARG A 6 -27.25 -24.23 -7.69
CA ARG A 6 -26.72 -23.10 -8.50
C ARG A 6 -27.11 -21.72 -7.95
N LEU A 7 -28.27 -21.61 -7.31
CA LEU A 7 -28.74 -20.35 -6.73
C LEU A 7 -27.91 -19.91 -5.51
N ALA A 8 -27.45 -20.87 -4.71
CA ALA A 8 -26.59 -20.58 -3.55
C ALA A 8 -25.20 -20.06 -3.96
N ALA A 9 -24.66 -20.52 -5.11
CA ALA A 9 -23.36 -20.08 -5.60
C ALA A 9 -23.37 -18.62 -6.05
N SER A 10 -24.47 -18.14 -6.64
CA SER A 10 -24.60 -16.75 -7.11
C SER A 10 -24.72 -15.74 -5.96
N ALA A 11 -25.36 -16.11 -4.85
CA ALA A 11 -25.53 -15.23 -3.68
C ALA A 11 -24.22 -14.98 -2.91
N VAL A 12 -23.28 -15.92 -2.93
CA VAL A 12 -21.96 -15.76 -2.28
C VAL A 12 -21.08 -14.79 -3.05
N ILE A 13 -21.14 -14.80 -4.39
CA ILE A 13 -20.31 -13.94 -5.25
C ILE A 13 -20.76 -12.46 -5.14
N THR A 14 -22.07 -12.20 -5.05
CA THR A 14 -22.61 -10.85 -4.88
C THR A 14 -22.37 -10.30 -3.47
N GLY A 15 -22.38 -11.14 -2.43
CA GLY A 15 -22.00 -10.72 -1.07
C GLY A 15 -20.52 -10.34 -0.95
N ALA A 16 -19.62 -11.10 -1.60
CA ALA A 16 -18.18 -10.84 -1.54
C ALA A 16 -17.78 -9.55 -2.30
N THR A 17 -18.47 -9.21 -3.39
CA THR A 17 -18.21 -7.98 -4.16
C THR A 17 -18.66 -6.72 -3.42
N ALA A 18 -19.76 -6.79 -2.64
CA ALA A 18 -20.18 -5.68 -1.78
C ALA A 18 -19.21 -5.44 -0.62
N ALA A 19 -18.62 -6.49 -0.05
CA ALA A 19 -17.63 -6.37 1.02
C ALA A 19 -16.29 -5.77 0.54
N ALA A 20 -15.89 -6.02 -0.70
CA ALA A 20 -14.68 -5.43 -1.29
C ALA A 20 -14.81 -3.91 -1.52
N ALA A 21 -16.01 -3.39 -1.74
CA ALA A 21 -16.26 -1.96 -1.91
C ALA A 21 -16.20 -1.16 -0.60
N LEU A 22 -16.45 -1.78 0.56
CA LEU A 22 -16.43 -1.11 1.87
C LEU A 22 -15.03 -0.96 2.48
N VAL A 23 -13.97 -1.44 1.82
CA VAL A 23 -12.57 -1.13 2.19
C VAL A 23 -12.14 0.23 1.61
N GLY A 24 -13.07 1.06 1.16
CA GLY A 24 -12.89 2.50 0.98
C GLY A 24 -12.96 3.21 2.33
N GLY A 25 -12.03 2.91 3.24
CA GLY A 25 -11.85 3.67 4.47
C GLY A 25 -11.52 5.11 4.11
N GLY A 26 -12.50 6.00 4.26
CA GLY A 26 -12.31 7.43 4.10
C GLY A 26 -11.14 7.88 4.98
N VAL A 27 -10.09 8.35 4.34
CA VAL A 27 -9.07 9.13 5.04
C VAL A 27 -9.77 10.42 5.44
N ALA A 28 -9.97 10.61 6.75
CA ALA A 28 -10.20 11.92 7.30
C ALA A 28 -9.09 12.84 6.74
N ASN A 29 -9.46 14.03 6.26
CA ASN A 29 -8.53 15.07 5.86
C ASN A 29 -7.75 15.52 7.11
N ALA A 30 -6.81 14.72 7.58
CA ALA A 30 -5.76 15.16 8.47
C ALA A 30 -4.91 16.15 7.66
N ASP A 31 -4.58 17.30 8.25
CA ASP A 31 -3.63 18.26 7.68
C ASP A 31 -2.39 17.50 7.19
N VAL A 32 -2.30 17.28 5.88
CA VAL A 32 -1.18 16.57 5.28
C VAL A 32 0.01 17.51 5.41
N PRO A 33 1.07 17.11 6.12
CA PRO A 33 2.25 17.95 6.25
C PRO A 33 2.75 18.36 4.86
N VAL A 34 3.19 19.61 4.71
CA VAL A 34 3.58 20.16 3.39
C VAL A 34 4.62 19.27 2.70
N TRP A 35 5.56 18.68 3.45
CA TRP A 35 6.53 17.73 2.90
C TRP A 35 5.85 16.49 2.29
N GLN A 36 4.84 15.93 2.97
CA GLN A 36 4.10 14.76 2.49
C GLN A 36 3.26 15.10 1.26
N ALA A 37 2.78 16.35 1.14
CA ALA A 37 2.09 16.83 -0.06
C ALA A 37 3.02 16.97 -1.27
N ASN A 38 4.33 17.19 -1.05
CA ASN A 38 5.34 17.23 -2.11
C ASN A 38 5.84 15.85 -2.52
N CYS A 39 5.27 14.77 -1.95
CA CYS A 39 5.76 13.41 -2.07
C CYS A 39 4.74 12.47 -2.69
N HIS A 40 5.18 11.77 -3.73
CA HIS A 40 4.39 10.76 -4.44
C HIS A 40 4.88 9.37 -4.10
N VAL A 41 3.95 8.46 -3.80
CA VAL A 41 4.21 7.04 -3.58
C VAL A 41 3.76 6.22 -4.78
N TYR A 42 4.59 5.24 -5.14
CA TYR A 42 4.37 4.34 -6.26
C TYR A 42 4.40 2.90 -5.77
N ASN A 43 3.42 2.11 -6.21
CA ASN A 43 3.43 0.66 -6.04
C ASN A 43 4.24 0.03 -7.19
N ILE A 44 5.14 -0.88 -6.83
CA ILE A 44 5.98 -1.63 -7.76
C ILE A 44 5.51 -3.07 -7.74
N PHE A 45 4.77 -3.47 -8.77
CA PHE A 45 4.34 -4.86 -9.04
C PHE A 45 3.70 -5.59 -7.84
N ASN A 46 3.07 -4.86 -6.92
CA ASN A 46 2.54 -5.39 -5.67
C ASN A 46 3.57 -6.16 -4.80
N THR A 47 4.85 -5.87 -5.01
CA THR A 47 5.99 -6.47 -4.32
C THR A 47 6.83 -5.42 -3.60
N GLY A 48 6.67 -4.14 -3.91
CA GLY A 48 7.45 -3.08 -3.29
C GLY A 48 6.87 -1.71 -3.55
N GLY A 49 7.50 -0.70 -2.98
CA GLY A 49 7.04 0.66 -3.13
C GLY A 49 8.21 1.63 -3.14
N MET A 50 7.93 2.77 -3.76
CA MET A 50 8.87 3.84 -3.95
C MET A 50 8.21 5.15 -3.59
N SER A 51 8.96 6.07 -3.01
CA SER A 51 8.56 7.46 -2.84
C SER A 51 9.49 8.37 -3.63
N ASN A 52 8.92 9.40 -4.27
CA ASN A 52 9.67 10.46 -4.93
C ASN A 52 9.06 11.81 -4.56
N CYS A 53 9.91 12.79 -4.21
CA CYS A 53 9.46 14.12 -3.81
C CYS A 53 10.09 15.22 -4.65
N GLU A 54 9.27 16.21 -4.98
CA GLU A 54 9.67 17.31 -5.86
C GLU A 54 10.76 18.19 -5.21
N LEU A 55 10.71 18.34 -3.90
CA LEU A 55 11.71 19.04 -3.11
C LEU A 55 12.64 18.06 -2.38
N PRO A 56 13.94 18.39 -2.26
CA PRO A 56 14.86 17.59 -1.48
C PRO A 56 14.49 17.61 0.00
N THR A 57 14.10 16.44 0.50
CA THR A 57 13.76 16.22 1.91
C THR A 57 14.18 14.82 2.33
N TRP A 58 14.69 14.66 3.55
CA TRP A 58 15.03 13.35 4.08
C TRP A 58 13.77 12.60 4.47
N GLN A 59 13.56 11.48 3.79
CA GLN A 59 12.36 10.67 3.93
C GLN A 59 12.66 9.21 3.77
N GLN A 60 11.74 8.41 4.27
CA GLN A 60 11.78 6.96 4.13
C GLN A 60 10.47 6.49 3.52
N VAL A 61 10.57 5.49 2.66
CA VAL A 61 9.38 4.75 2.26
C VAL A 61 9.07 3.74 3.35
N LYS A 62 7.84 3.72 3.83
CA LYS A 62 7.32 2.77 4.81
C LYS A 62 6.40 1.79 4.07
N LEU A 63 6.75 0.51 4.16
CA LEU A 63 6.03 -0.58 3.49
C LEU A 63 5.37 -1.44 4.55
N THR A 64 4.08 -1.67 4.39
CA THR A 64 3.37 -2.71 5.13
C THR A 64 3.26 -3.92 4.22
N CYS A 65 3.87 -5.02 4.63
CA CYS A 65 3.86 -6.27 3.89
C CYS A 65 3.14 -7.38 4.67
N VAL A 66 2.45 -8.26 3.96
CA VAL A 66 1.91 -9.51 4.49
C VAL A 66 3.07 -10.51 4.60
N ALA A 67 3.51 -10.78 5.82
CA ALA A 67 4.08 -12.09 6.14
C ALA A 67 3.00 -12.84 6.92
N TRP A 68 2.64 -14.04 6.48
CA TRP A 68 1.81 -14.89 7.33
C TRP A 68 2.61 -15.25 8.60
N PRO A 69 2.06 -15.12 9.83
CA PRO A 69 0.67 -14.77 10.18
C PRO A 69 0.43 -13.30 10.57
N VAL A 70 1.44 -12.43 10.59
CA VAL A 70 1.32 -11.03 11.06
C VAL A 70 1.93 -10.06 10.03
N PRO A 71 1.21 -9.00 9.62
CA PRO A 71 1.77 -7.96 8.78
C PRO A 71 3.00 -7.33 9.46
N PHE A 72 4.08 -7.20 8.73
CA PHE A 72 5.26 -6.49 9.21
C PHE A 72 5.39 -5.17 8.47
N THR A 73 5.92 -4.18 9.17
CA THR A 73 6.16 -2.86 8.63
C THR A 73 7.63 -2.54 8.77
N TYR A 74 8.23 -2.06 7.70
CA TYR A 74 9.61 -1.61 7.72
C TYR A 74 9.74 -0.38 6.83
N TRP A 75 10.78 0.38 7.08
CA TRP A 75 11.05 1.63 6.40
C TRP A 75 12.49 1.67 5.96
N LYS A 76 12.74 2.32 4.83
CA LYS A 76 14.08 2.40 4.26
C LYS A 76 14.30 3.76 3.61
N TYR A 77 15.48 4.31 3.84
CA TYR A 77 16.01 5.40 3.02
C TYR A 77 16.37 4.88 1.63
N GLY A 78 16.18 5.72 0.62
CA GLY A 78 16.79 5.49 -0.67
C GLY A 78 18.31 5.58 -0.61
N PRO A 79 18.99 5.05 -1.63
CA PRO A 79 20.43 5.21 -1.73
C PRO A 79 20.80 6.65 -1.97
N VAL A 80 21.88 7.08 -1.34
CA VAL A 80 22.42 8.44 -1.38
C VAL A 80 22.69 8.94 -2.81
N GLN A 81 22.92 8.02 -3.75
CA GLN A 81 23.15 8.31 -5.17
C GLN A 81 21.94 8.91 -5.88
N TYR A 82 20.72 8.68 -5.38
CA TYR A 82 19.47 9.21 -5.94
C TYR A 82 19.01 10.48 -5.21
N GLY A 83 19.91 11.07 -4.40
CA GLY A 83 19.62 12.23 -3.57
C GLY A 83 18.70 11.91 -2.39
N GLN A 84 18.19 12.96 -1.76
CA GLN A 84 17.26 12.85 -0.63
C GLN A 84 15.82 12.59 -1.11
N ASN A 85 15.55 12.89 -2.38
CA ASN A 85 14.21 12.93 -2.97
C ASN A 85 13.60 11.56 -3.25
N GLN A 86 14.38 10.48 -3.22
CA GLN A 86 13.92 9.16 -3.63
C GLN A 86 14.15 8.12 -2.54
N SER A 87 13.18 7.25 -2.30
CA SER A 87 13.33 6.08 -1.45
C SER A 87 12.59 4.89 -2.03
N TRP A 88 13.11 3.68 -1.85
CA TRP A 88 12.42 2.45 -2.26
C TRP A 88 12.72 1.28 -1.34
N ALA A 89 11.78 0.35 -1.29
CA ALA A 89 11.98 -0.95 -0.66
C ALA A 89 10.97 -1.98 -1.20
N SER A 90 11.21 -3.25 -0.90
CA SER A 90 10.48 -4.39 -1.46
C SER A 90 10.14 -5.41 -0.39
N CYS A 91 8.92 -5.93 -0.40
CA CYS A 91 8.48 -7.10 0.36
C CYS A 91 9.16 -8.36 -0.19
N ASP A 92 9.23 -9.41 0.63
CA ASP A 92 9.92 -10.66 0.25
C ASP A 92 9.19 -11.49 -0.82
N SER A 93 7.91 -11.24 -1.07
CA SER A 93 7.12 -12.06 -1.98
C SER A 93 6.13 -11.27 -2.85
N PRO A 94 5.74 -11.82 -4.03
CA PRO A 94 4.70 -11.25 -4.86
C PRO A 94 3.36 -11.13 -4.15
N ASN A 95 2.66 -10.01 -4.34
CA ASN A 95 1.39 -9.67 -3.69
C ASN A 95 1.45 -9.56 -2.16
N ALA A 96 2.65 -9.51 -1.57
CA ALA A 96 2.78 -9.26 -0.14
C ALA A 96 2.56 -7.77 0.20
N LEU A 97 2.61 -6.86 -0.77
CA LEU A 97 2.44 -5.44 -0.46
C LEU A 97 0.99 -5.10 -0.08
N VAL A 98 0.81 -4.52 1.11
CA VAL A 98 -0.48 -4.04 1.61
C VAL A 98 -0.60 -2.53 1.45
N ARG A 99 0.46 -1.80 1.80
CA ARG A 99 0.43 -0.34 1.86
C ARG A 99 1.82 0.24 1.65
N VAL A 100 1.87 1.35 0.91
CA VAL A 100 3.06 2.19 0.74
C VAL A 100 2.75 3.55 1.34
N GLU A 101 3.61 4.02 2.23
CA GLU A 101 3.54 5.34 2.84
C GLU A 101 4.90 6.01 2.75
N VAL A 102 4.92 7.33 2.87
CA VAL A 102 6.15 8.10 3.08
C VAL A 102 6.14 8.61 4.51
N ILE A 103 7.29 8.50 5.18
CA ILE A 103 7.50 9.05 6.52
C ILE A 103 8.72 9.97 6.50
N GLN A 104 8.68 11.01 7.31
CA GLN A 104 9.84 11.87 7.50
C GLN A 104 10.81 11.22 8.51
N ALA A 105 12.09 11.38 8.23
CA ALA A 105 13.20 11.04 9.12
C ALA A 105 13.17 11.84 10.43
#